data_AF-A0A8S0VU01-F1
#
_entry.id   AF-A0A8S0VU01-F1
#
_cell.length_a   1.000
_cell.length_b   1.000
_cell.length_c   1.000
_cell.angle_alpha   90.00
_cell.angle_beta   90.00
_cell.angle_gamma   90.00
#
_symmetry.space_group_name_H-M   'P 1'
#
loop_
_entity.id
_entity.type
_entity.pdbx_description
1 polymer ?
#
loop_
_entity_poly.entity_id
_entity_poly.type
_entity_poly.pdbx_seq_one_letter_code
_entity_poly.pdbx_strand_id
1 'polypeptide(L)'
;MIENLANEILLRIFGELELPGIIASRGACRKWRQLVPYTQFLPIRRAMLEFYDELVATPLFHQTRPWVLANLQKFDRQTYLNKLLRQYPSVPEDFSCWVLEWPARATIAFSWPGLPRKKYNEDYADDINVVGGIPWLVYPQVSALMVSDEIKRTAEYIPALLVHHHSLATWLLLDKRKEFSGKVFISGMAENRMVISAGEGAFQLNWLYPDWMAYQRRIWEIVMKAAESRTKAGRLIWSKVEDIPVDNSEDSMADISKIIAPAWLRKDHNPHAQALLDIERDRLHDL
;
A
#
# COMPACT_ATOMS: atom_id res chain seq x y z
N MET A 1 -33.96 22.74 0.38
CA MET A 1 -34.77 21.56 0.79
C MET A 1 -34.09 20.72 1.88
N ILE A 2 -32.77 20.48 1.84
CA ILE A 2 -32.09 19.63 2.84
C ILE A 2 -31.76 20.37 4.17
N GLU A 3 -31.74 21.71 4.18
CA GLU A 3 -31.38 22.49 5.39
C GLU A 3 -32.37 22.33 6.57
N ASN A 4 -33.63 21.97 6.25
CA ASN A 4 -34.71 21.78 7.22
C ASN A 4 -34.79 20.35 7.79
N LEU A 5 -33.89 19.45 7.39
CA LEU A 5 -33.86 18.10 7.98
C LEU A 5 -33.32 18.16 9.42
N ALA A 6 -33.94 17.33 10.27
CA ALA A 6 -33.48 17.07 11.63
C ALA A 6 -32.06 16.46 11.60
N ASN A 7 -31.27 16.76 12.63
CA ASN A 7 -29.85 16.35 12.68
C ASN A 7 -29.69 14.83 12.64
N GLU A 8 -30.60 14.10 13.27
CA GLU A 8 -30.63 12.64 13.33
C GLU A 8 -30.77 12.03 11.92
N ILE A 9 -31.59 12.66 11.07
CA ILE A 9 -31.77 12.22 9.68
C ILE A 9 -30.50 12.51 8.87
N LEU A 10 -29.90 13.69 9.06
CA LEU A 10 -28.63 14.03 8.40
C LEU A 10 -27.50 13.07 8.80
N LEU A 11 -27.38 12.74 10.09
CA LEU A 11 -26.39 11.79 10.59
C LEU A 11 -26.58 10.38 9.99
N ARG A 12 -27.84 9.92 9.86
CA ARG A 12 -28.13 8.65 9.17
C ARG A 12 -27.73 8.70 7.70
N ILE A 13 -28.08 9.78 6.99
CA ILE A 13 -27.70 9.96 5.58
C ILE A 13 -26.17 9.92 5.45
N PHE A 14 -25.43 10.65 6.29
CA PHE A 14 -23.97 10.66 6.23
C PHE A 14 -23.36 9.28 6.52
N GLY A 15 -23.98 8.46 7.36
CA GLY A 15 -23.50 7.10 7.68
C GLY A 15 -23.49 6.17 6.48
N GLU A 16 -24.41 6.40 5.54
CA GLU A 16 -24.55 5.62 4.29
C GLU A 16 -23.67 6.14 3.15
N LEU A 17 -23.05 7.31 3.29
CA LEU A 17 -22.19 7.87 2.25
C LEU A 17 -20.85 7.14 2.17
N GLU A 18 -20.39 6.91 0.94
CA GLU A 18 -18.99 6.59 0.66
C GLU A 18 -18.08 7.78 0.97
N LEU A 19 -16.78 7.53 1.14
CA LEU A 19 -15.80 8.55 1.49
C LEU A 19 -15.87 9.84 0.63
N PRO A 20 -16.00 9.80 -0.71
CA PRO A 20 -16.13 11.02 -1.50
C PRO A 20 -17.37 11.84 -1.15
N GLY A 21 -18.49 11.16 -0.86
CA GLY A 21 -19.72 11.81 -0.40
C GLY A 21 -19.54 12.44 0.97
N ILE A 22 -18.84 11.77 1.89
CA ILE A 22 -18.52 12.30 3.22
C ILE A 22 -17.65 13.56 3.11
N ILE A 23 -16.59 13.52 2.30
CA ILE A 23 -15.70 14.66 2.05
C ILE A 23 -16.49 15.83 1.44
N ALA A 24 -17.30 15.58 0.39
CA ALA A 24 -18.13 16.59 -0.25
C ALA A 24 -19.12 17.23 0.74
N SER A 25 -19.70 16.42 1.63
CA SER A 25 -20.68 16.87 2.63
C SER A 25 -20.08 17.88 3.62
N ARG A 26 -18.80 17.75 3.96
CA ARG A 26 -18.08 18.74 4.80
C ARG A 26 -17.82 20.07 4.08
N GLY A 27 -17.78 20.03 2.75
CA GLY A 27 -17.65 21.21 1.89
C GLY A 27 -18.96 21.97 1.68
N ALA A 28 -20.11 21.31 1.83
CA ALA A 28 -21.41 21.85 1.46
C ALA A 28 -21.86 23.06 2.31
N CYS A 29 -21.87 22.93 3.64
CA CYS A 29 -22.22 24.04 4.54
C CYS A 29 -21.66 23.85 5.97
N ARG A 30 -21.73 24.90 6.80
CA ARG A 30 -21.20 24.88 8.18
C ARG A 30 -21.91 23.84 9.06
N LYS A 31 -23.23 23.70 8.94
CA LYS A 31 -24.04 22.71 9.70
C LYS A 31 -23.55 21.29 9.41
N TRP A 32 -23.38 20.94 8.14
CA TRP A 32 -22.96 19.58 7.75
C TRP A 32 -21.53 19.30 8.20
N ARG A 33 -20.62 20.25 8.03
CA ARG A 33 -19.24 20.15 8.51
C ARG A 33 -19.16 19.86 10.01
N GLN A 34 -20.06 20.43 10.81
CA GLN A 34 -20.16 20.19 12.25
C GLN A 34 -20.77 18.83 12.58
N LEU A 35 -21.72 18.33 11.77
CA LEU A 35 -22.41 17.06 12.03
C LEU A 35 -21.61 15.82 11.60
N VAL A 36 -20.84 15.91 10.50
CA VAL A 36 -20.09 14.77 9.94
C VAL A 36 -19.23 14.03 10.99
N PRO A 37 -18.46 14.69 11.87
CA PRO A 37 -17.67 13.99 12.91
C PRO A 37 -18.48 13.09 13.85
N TYR A 38 -19.75 13.43 14.09
CA TYR A 38 -20.66 12.68 14.99
C TYR A 38 -21.37 11.52 14.29
N THR A 39 -21.15 11.35 13.00
CA THR A 39 -21.76 10.25 12.23
C THR A 39 -21.08 8.93 12.58
N GLN A 40 -21.88 7.86 12.62
CA GLN A 40 -21.39 6.50 12.83
C GLN A 40 -20.94 5.90 11.49
N PHE A 41 -19.66 6.13 11.14
CA PHE A 41 -19.04 5.50 9.98
C PHE A 41 -18.56 4.09 10.28
N LEU A 42 -18.42 3.28 9.22
CA LEU A 42 -17.53 2.12 9.25
C LEU A 42 -16.13 2.57 9.71
N PRO A 43 -15.44 1.80 10.59
CA PRO A 43 -14.13 2.18 11.12
C PRO A 43 -13.11 2.55 10.03
N ILE A 44 -13.12 1.83 8.91
CA ILE A 44 -12.22 2.06 7.76
C ILE A 44 -12.47 3.43 7.14
N ARG A 45 -13.74 3.82 6.92
CA ARG A 45 -14.08 5.15 6.37
C ARG A 45 -13.68 6.27 7.29
N ARG A 46 -13.81 6.08 8.61
CA ARG A 46 -13.32 7.05 9.61
C ARG A 46 -11.80 7.20 9.51
N ALA A 47 -11.06 6.09 9.50
CA ALA A 47 -9.60 6.11 9.38
C ALA A 47 -9.14 6.78 8.08
N MET A 48 -9.82 6.51 6.95
CA MET A 48 -9.55 7.19 5.68
C MET A 48 -9.86 8.69 5.74
N LEU A 49 -10.98 9.09 6.33
CA LEU A 49 -11.34 10.51 6.46
C LEU A 49 -10.32 11.27 7.32
N GLU A 50 -9.90 10.68 8.45
CA GLU A 50 -8.87 11.24 9.32
C GLU A 50 -7.53 11.35 8.59
N PHE A 51 -7.16 10.35 7.79
CA PHE A 51 -5.95 10.40 6.98
C PHE A 51 -6.04 11.47 5.88
N TYR A 52 -7.18 11.57 5.21
CA TYR A 52 -7.41 12.62 4.23
C TYR A 52 -7.25 14.01 4.85
N ASP A 53 -7.80 14.22 6.05
CA ASP A 53 -7.66 15.48 6.79
C ASP A 53 -6.21 15.80 7.15
N GLU A 54 -5.45 14.80 7.60
CA GLU A 54 -4.01 14.93 7.88
C GLU A 54 -3.23 15.34 6.63
N LEU A 55 -3.50 14.70 5.49
CA LEU A 55 -2.85 15.01 4.21
C LEU A 55 -3.15 16.43 3.78
N VAL A 56 -4.43 16.83 3.71
CA VAL A 56 -4.80 18.18 3.23
C VAL A 56 -4.38 19.30 4.16
N ALA A 57 -4.16 19.01 5.45
CA ALA A 57 -3.62 19.99 6.40
C ALA A 57 -2.10 20.20 6.24
N THR A 58 -1.39 19.27 5.59
CA THR A 58 0.07 19.31 5.48
C THR A 58 0.51 20.05 4.20
N PRO A 59 1.30 21.14 4.28
CA PRO A 59 1.74 21.89 3.10
C PRO A 59 2.50 21.04 2.07
N LEU A 60 3.27 20.05 2.53
CA LEU A 60 4.00 19.11 1.66
C LEU A 60 3.06 18.35 0.72
N PHE A 61 1.88 17.94 1.19
CA PHE A 61 0.92 17.23 0.34
C PHE A 61 0.52 18.07 -0.85
N HIS A 62 0.33 19.39 -0.70
CA HIS A 62 0.01 20.26 -1.83
C HIS A 62 1.14 20.36 -2.86
N GLN A 63 2.40 20.22 -2.43
CA GLN A 63 3.56 20.22 -3.31
C GLN A 63 3.63 18.95 -4.17
N THR A 64 3.11 17.82 -3.69
CA THR A 64 3.13 16.56 -4.46
C THR A 64 1.98 16.43 -5.48
N ARG A 65 0.92 17.24 -5.33
CA ARG A 65 -0.28 17.16 -6.17
C ARG A 65 -0.03 17.38 -7.66
N PRO A 66 0.78 18.35 -8.12
CA PRO A 66 0.99 18.55 -9.55
C PRO A 66 1.44 17.27 -10.26
N TRP A 67 2.38 16.54 -9.65
CA TRP A 67 2.87 15.28 -10.19
C TRP A 67 1.77 14.21 -10.25
N VAL A 68 1.05 13.99 -9.14
CA VAL A 68 -0.04 13.01 -9.07
C VAL A 68 -1.09 13.32 -10.14
N LEU A 69 -1.54 14.58 -10.24
CA LEU A 69 -2.60 14.97 -11.16
C LEU A 69 -2.22 14.77 -12.63
N ALA A 70 -0.95 14.99 -12.98
CA ALA A 70 -0.46 14.81 -14.35
C ALA A 70 -0.25 13.33 -14.72
N ASN A 71 -0.04 12.45 -13.74
CA ASN A 71 0.23 11.03 -13.96
C ASN A 71 -0.99 10.13 -13.71
N LEU A 72 -2.07 10.63 -13.10
CA LEU A 72 -3.29 9.85 -12.89
C LEU A 72 -3.88 9.37 -14.22
N GLN A 73 -4.05 8.06 -14.34
CA GLN A 73 -4.65 7.42 -15.50
C GLN A 73 -6.13 7.13 -15.25
N LYS A 74 -6.89 6.92 -16.35
CA LYS A 74 -8.24 6.37 -16.25
C LYS A 74 -8.16 4.98 -15.62
N PHE A 75 -8.78 4.83 -14.46
CA PHE A 75 -8.69 3.61 -13.66
C PHE A 75 -10.09 3.09 -13.33
N ASP A 76 -10.42 1.89 -13.79
CA ASP A 76 -11.66 1.20 -13.44
C ASP A 76 -11.44 0.36 -12.17
N ARG A 77 -11.90 0.94 -11.05
CA ARG A 77 -11.77 0.39 -9.69
C ARG A 77 -12.45 -0.97 -9.55
N GLN A 78 -13.65 -1.12 -10.10
CA GLN A 78 -14.42 -2.36 -9.97
C GLN A 78 -13.80 -3.46 -10.82
N THR A 79 -13.41 -3.15 -12.06
CA THR A 79 -12.70 -4.10 -12.91
C THR A 79 -11.38 -4.55 -12.29
N TYR A 80 -10.64 -3.65 -11.63
CA TYR A 80 -9.42 -4.00 -10.90
C TYR A 80 -9.69 -5.01 -9.78
N LEU A 81 -10.65 -4.74 -8.89
CA LEU A 81 -11.00 -5.67 -7.81
C LEU A 81 -11.53 -7.00 -8.34
N ASN A 82 -12.36 -6.98 -9.39
CA ASN A 82 -12.85 -8.20 -10.04
C ASN A 82 -11.70 -9.06 -10.59
N LYS A 83 -10.62 -8.45 -11.10
CA LYS A 83 -9.43 -9.20 -11.55
C LYS A 83 -8.70 -9.86 -10.38
N LEU A 84 -8.60 -9.21 -9.23
CA LEU A 84 -8.04 -9.82 -8.03
C LEU A 84 -8.92 -10.98 -7.52
N LEU A 85 -10.24 -10.78 -7.47
CA LEU A 85 -11.19 -11.79 -7.00
C LEU A 85 -11.26 -13.03 -7.89
N ARG A 86 -10.94 -12.91 -9.19
CA ARG A 86 -10.78 -14.06 -10.09
C ARG A 86 -9.55 -14.91 -9.77
N GLN A 87 -8.52 -14.33 -9.17
CA GLN A 87 -7.28 -15.01 -8.82
C GLN A 87 -7.32 -15.60 -7.41
N TYR A 88 -8.00 -14.92 -6.49
CA TYR A 88 -8.14 -15.36 -5.11
C TYR A 88 -9.48 -14.88 -4.53
N PRO A 89 -10.23 -15.73 -3.81
CA PRO A 89 -11.66 -15.51 -3.53
C PRO A 89 -11.97 -14.40 -2.52
N SER A 90 -10.97 -13.72 -1.96
CA SER A 90 -11.17 -12.64 -1.00
C SER A 90 -10.09 -11.58 -1.08
N VAL A 91 -10.46 -10.33 -0.86
CA VAL A 91 -9.55 -9.19 -0.72
C VAL A 91 -9.85 -8.52 0.62
N PRO A 92 -8.84 -8.04 1.37
CA PRO A 92 -9.06 -7.30 2.61
C PRO A 92 -10.06 -6.14 2.42
N GLU A 93 -10.97 -5.97 3.38
CA GLU A 93 -12.07 -5.00 3.28
C GLU A 93 -11.55 -3.57 3.23
N ASP A 94 -10.54 -3.25 4.05
CA ASP A 94 -9.86 -1.96 4.10
C ASP A 94 -9.19 -1.59 2.78
N PHE A 95 -8.47 -2.52 2.17
CA PHE A 95 -7.88 -2.33 0.84
C PHE A 95 -8.95 -2.19 -0.25
N SER A 96 -10.02 -2.98 -0.19
CA SER A 96 -11.13 -2.88 -1.15
C SER A 96 -11.83 -1.52 -1.05
N CYS A 97 -12.10 -1.07 0.18
CA CYS A 97 -12.68 0.24 0.46
C CYS A 97 -11.76 1.37 0.00
N TRP A 98 -10.44 1.26 0.23
CA TRP A 98 -9.45 2.20 -0.31
C TRP A 98 -9.51 2.29 -1.84
N VAL A 99 -9.48 1.16 -2.54
CA VAL A 99 -9.52 1.14 -4.02
C VAL A 99 -10.82 1.72 -4.56
N LEU A 100 -11.95 1.46 -3.91
CA LEU A 100 -13.26 1.94 -4.35
C LEU A 100 -13.49 3.42 -4.03
N GLU A 101 -13.13 3.86 -2.83
CA GLU A 101 -13.60 5.11 -2.26
C GLU A 101 -12.52 6.18 -2.13
N TRP A 102 -11.23 5.82 -2.05
CA TRP A 102 -10.16 6.82 -1.86
C TRP A 102 -10.14 7.83 -3.02
N PRO A 103 -10.03 9.15 -2.74
CA PRO A 103 -9.91 10.13 -3.81
C PRO A 103 -8.58 9.94 -4.54
N ALA A 104 -8.62 9.53 -5.81
CA ALA A 104 -7.39 9.28 -6.59
C ALA A 104 -6.44 10.50 -6.61
N ARG A 105 -7.02 11.71 -6.58
CA ARG A 105 -6.31 13.00 -6.52
C ARG A 105 -5.65 13.31 -5.17
N ALA A 106 -5.90 12.50 -4.15
CA ALA A 106 -5.30 12.55 -2.84
C ALA A 106 -4.37 11.36 -2.55
N THR A 107 -4.00 10.61 -3.59
CA THR A 107 -2.95 9.60 -3.52
C THR A 107 -1.61 10.23 -3.13
N ILE A 108 -0.82 9.49 -2.36
CA ILE A 108 0.56 9.81 -2.04
C ILE A 108 1.49 8.74 -2.62
N ALA A 109 2.71 9.14 -2.99
CA ALA A 109 3.75 8.25 -3.52
C ALA A 109 3.19 7.32 -4.63
N PHE A 110 3.19 6.00 -4.39
CA PHE A 110 2.70 4.99 -5.34
C PHE A 110 1.59 4.09 -4.81
N SER A 111 0.87 4.51 -3.78
CA SER A 111 -0.12 3.65 -3.14
C SER A 111 -1.46 3.54 -3.90
N TRP A 112 -1.48 3.90 -5.18
CA TRP A 112 -2.66 3.88 -6.01
C TRP A 112 -2.47 3.07 -7.31
N PRO A 113 -3.36 2.10 -7.58
CA PRO A 113 -3.29 1.27 -8.79
C PRO A 113 -3.56 2.04 -10.10
N GLY A 114 -4.11 3.25 -10.03
CA GLY A 114 -4.33 4.11 -11.20
C GLY A 114 -3.16 5.04 -11.57
N LEU A 115 -2.00 4.85 -10.95
CA LEU A 115 -0.75 5.53 -11.33
C LEU A 115 0.00 4.73 -12.42
N PRO A 116 0.93 5.36 -13.16
CA PRO A 116 1.65 4.67 -14.22
C PRO A 116 2.63 3.64 -13.64
N ARG A 117 2.74 2.51 -14.32
CA ARG A 117 3.78 1.51 -14.04
C ARG A 117 5.09 1.96 -14.67
N LYS A 118 5.82 2.80 -13.94
CA LYS A 118 7.15 3.28 -14.31
C LYS A 118 8.14 2.84 -13.25
N LYS A 119 9.35 2.47 -13.68
CA LYS A 119 10.48 2.23 -12.79
C LYS A 119 11.17 3.56 -12.54
N TYR A 120 11.50 3.82 -11.29
CA TYR A 120 12.28 4.99 -10.91
C TYR A 120 13.54 4.51 -10.20
N ASN A 121 14.70 4.91 -10.71
CA ASN A 121 15.98 4.62 -10.06
C ASN A 121 16.08 5.44 -8.76
N GLU A 122 16.85 4.99 -7.78
CA GLU A 122 17.14 5.70 -6.52
C GLU A 122 17.66 7.11 -6.77
N ASP A 123 18.57 7.26 -7.74
CA ASP A 123 19.12 8.56 -8.14
C ASP A 123 18.05 9.53 -8.68
N TYR A 124 16.94 8.96 -9.13
CA TYR A 124 15.81 9.61 -9.77
C TYR A 124 14.54 9.59 -8.95
N ALA A 125 14.59 9.08 -7.72
CA ALA A 125 13.50 9.15 -6.77
C ALA A 125 13.80 10.28 -5.78
N ASP A 126 12.83 11.15 -5.54
CA ASP A 126 12.94 12.14 -4.48
C ASP A 126 12.37 11.64 -3.15
N ASP A 127 11.82 10.42 -3.14
CA ASP A 127 11.09 9.78 -2.05
C ASP A 127 9.93 10.62 -1.50
N ILE A 128 9.45 11.58 -2.31
CA ILE A 128 8.38 12.50 -1.96
C ILE A 128 7.25 12.40 -2.96
N ASN A 129 7.54 12.73 -4.23
CA ASN A 129 6.63 12.53 -5.35
C ASN A 129 6.70 11.09 -5.84
N VAL A 130 7.92 10.57 -5.88
CA VAL A 130 8.27 9.30 -6.50
C VAL A 130 9.25 8.60 -5.58
N VAL A 131 8.87 7.41 -5.12
CA VAL A 131 9.74 6.53 -4.32
C VAL A 131 10.62 5.70 -5.28
N GLY A 132 11.79 5.26 -4.86
CA GLY A 132 12.60 4.35 -5.68
C GLY A 132 11.86 3.03 -5.92
N GLY A 133 11.92 2.47 -7.13
CA GLY A 133 11.42 1.13 -7.44
C GLY A 133 10.26 1.05 -8.41
N ILE A 134 9.49 -0.04 -8.28
CA ILE A 134 8.41 -0.42 -9.20
C ILE A 134 7.09 -0.50 -8.42
N PRO A 135 6.07 0.29 -8.82
CA PRO A 135 4.74 0.22 -8.22
C PRO A 135 3.97 -0.97 -8.80
N TRP A 136 3.98 -2.08 -8.07
CA TRP A 136 3.33 -3.33 -8.49
C TRP A 136 1.82 -3.31 -8.37
N LEU A 137 1.28 -2.41 -7.54
CA LEU A 137 -0.16 -2.22 -7.38
C LEU A 137 -0.89 -1.92 -8.70
N VAL A 138 -0.19 -1.42 -9.72
CA VAL A 138 -0.77 -1.15 -11.05
C VAL A 138 -1.17 -2.45 -11.77
N TYR A 139 -0.53 -3.58 -11.44
CA TYR A 139 -0.83 -4.88 -11.99
C TYR A 139 -1.47 -5.77 -10.92
N PRO A 140 -2.80 -5.99 -10.95
CA PRO A 140 -3.48 -6.80 -9.94
C PRO A 140 -3.10 -8.28 -10.12
N GLN A 141 -2.02 -8.73 -9.48
CA GLN A 141 -1.59 -10.12 -9.51
C GLN A 141 -1.37 -10.67 -8.11
N VAL A 142 -2.15 -11.70 -7.77
CA VAL A 142 -1.95 -12.46 -6.55
C VAL A 142 -0.76 -13.40 -6.73
N SER A 143 0.18 -13.31 -5.82
CA SER A 143 1.39 -14.13 -5.74
C SER A 143 1.42 -14.88 -4.40
N ALA A 144 2.52 -15.58 -4.14
CA ALA A 144 2.76 -16.34 -2.93
C ALA A 144 3.97 -15.80 -2.17
N LEU A 145 3.75 -15.48 -0.90
CA LEU A 145 4.79 -15.13 0.06
C LEU A 145 5.16 -16.38 0.87
N MET A 146 6.45 -16.71 0.99
CA MET A 146 6.88 -17.80 1.86
C MET A 146 6.83 -17.34 3.32
N VAL A 147 6.20 -18.13 4.17
CA VAL A 147 6.17 -17.93 5.62
C VAL A 147 6.86 -19.12 6.26
N SER A 148 7.77 -18.84 7.18
CA SER A 148 8.43 -19.87 7.96
C SER A 148 8.24 -19.63 9.43
N ASP A 149 7.69 -20.61 10.11
CA ASP A 149 7.49 -20.63 11.55
C ASP A 149 8.63 -21.45 12.16
N GLU A 150 9.59 -20.77 12.78
CA GLU A 150 10.77 -21.41 13.38
C GLU A 150 10.39 -22.22 14.62
N ILE A 151 9.34 -21.79 15.33
CA ILE A 151 8.84 -22.45 16.52
C ILE A 151 8.26 -23.81 16.15
N LYS A 152 7.42 -23.83 15.10
CA LYS A 152 6.80 -25.06 14.59
C LYS A 152 7.69 -25.82 13.62
N ARG A 153 8.82 -25.22 13.18
CA ARG A 153 9.71 -25.73 12.13
C ARG A 153 8.98 -26.04 10.83
N THR A 154 8.03 -25.19 10.47
CA THR A 154 7.23 -25.33 9.25
C THR A 154 7.50 -24.18 8.28
N ALA A 155 7.40 -24.44 6.98
CA ALA A 155 7.40 -23.42 5.95
C ALA A 155 6.23 -23.66 5.00
N GLU A 156 5.54 -22.59 4.61
CA GLU A 156 4.41 -22.64 3.70
C GLU A 156 4.33 -21.38 2.84
N TYR A 157 3.62 -21.47 1.72
CA TYR A 157 3.31 -20.30 0.90
C TYR A 157 1.90 -19.79 1.24
N ILE A 158 1.79 -18.48 1.46
CA ILE A 158 0.51 -17.80 1.68
C ILE A 158 0.18 -16.84 0.53
N PRO A 159 -1.10 -16.64 0.19
CA PRO A 159 -1.49 -15.71 -0.87
C PRO A 159 -1.22 -14.26 -0.44
N ALA A 160 -0.55 -13.50 -1.30
CA ALA A 160 -0.21 -12.10 -1.07
C ALA A 160 -0.20 -11.30 -2.38
N LEU A 161 -0.45 -9.99 -2.28
CA LEU A 161 -0.32 -9.05 -3.39
C LEU A 161 0.99 -8.26 -3.22
N LEU A 162 1.86 -8.29 -4.24
CA LEU A 162 3.04 -7.42 -4.26
C LEU A 162 2.59 -5.99 -4.53
N VAL A 163 2.85 -5.08 -3.59
CA VAL A 163 2.43 -3.67 -3.65
C VAL A 163 3.52 -2.83 -4.29
N HIS A 164 4.75 -3.03 -3.85
CA HIS A 164 5.92 -2.25 -4.25
C HIS A 164 7.17 -3.11 -4.17
N HIS A 165 8.11 -2.89 -5.08
CA HIS A 165 9.38 -3.61 -5.10
C HIS A 165 10.53 -2.67 -5.43
N HIS A 166 11.52 -2.67 -4.54
CA HIS A 166 12.77 -1.94 -4.65
C HIS A 166 13.85 -2.68 -3.84
N SER A 167 14.67 -1.98 -3.05
CA SER A 167 15.48 -2.49 -1.95
C SER A 167 14.68 -3.22 -0.86
N LEU A 168 13.37 -2.98 -0.82
CA LEU A 168 12.40 -3.69 0.02
C LEU A 168 11.22 -4.15 -0.85
N ALA A 169 10.65 -5.29 -0.51
CA ALA A 169 9.40 -5.78 -1.09
C ALA A 169 8.25 -5.57 -0.11
N THR A 170 7.18 -4.93 -0.57
CA THR A 170 5.97 -4.70 0.22
C THR A 170 4.86 -5.62 -0.26
N TRP A 171 4.25 -6.35 0.67
CA TRP A 171 3.24 -7.36 0.43
C TRP A 171 1.96 -7.05 1.22
N LEU A 172 0.81 -7.06 0.56
CA LEU A 172 -0.49 -7.10 1.22
C LEU A 172 -0.92 -8.57 1.36
N LEU A 173 -1.10 -9.02 2.60
CA LEU A 173 -1.42 -10.41 2.90
C LEU A 173 -2.91 -10.67 2.70
N LEU A 174 -3.24 -11.70 1.90
CA LEU A 174 -4.61 -12.09 1.55
C LEU A 174 -5.08 -13.36 2.30
N ASP A 175 -4.20 -13.95 3.10
CA ASP A 175 -4.50 -15.15 3.88
C ASP A 175 -5.61 -14.85 4.91
N LYS A 176 -6.57 -15.78 5.07
CA LYS A 176 -7.74 -15.58 5.93
C LYS A 176 -7.45 -15.71 7.42
N ARG A 177 -6.28 -16.22 7.80
CA ARG A 177 -5.89 -16.36 9.20
C ARG A 177 -5.69 -14.99 9.84
N LYS A 178 -6.16 -14.84 11.08
CA LYS A 178 -6.21 -13.55 11.79
C LYS A 178 -4.83 -12.90 11.93
N GLU A 179 -3.79 -13.70 12.04
CA GLU A 179 -2.40 -13.26 12.13
C GLU A 179 -1.86 -12.63 10.84
N PHE A 180 -2.51 -12.84 9.69
CA PHE A 180 -2.06 -12.35 8.38
C PHE A 180 -3.09 -11.48 7.67
N SER A 181 -4.38 -11.79 7.78
CA SER A 181 -5.46 -11.17 7.01
C SER A 181 -5.42 -9.64 7.04
N GLY A 182 -5.25 -9.02 5.87
CA GLY A 182 -5.27 -7.56 5.71
C GLY A 182 -4.01 -6.84 6.16
N LYS A 183 -3.03 -7.55 6.74
CA LYS A 183 -1.78 -6.95 7.16
C LYS A 183 -0.90 -6.63 5.95
N VAL A 184 -0.03 -5.64 6.14
CA VAL A 184 0.99 -5.29 5.14
C VAL A 184 2.36 -5.65 5.70
N PHE A 185 3.09 -6.50 4.99
CA PHE A 185 4.43 -6.95 5.33
C PHE A 185 5.46 -6.28 4.42
N ILE A 186 6.51 -5.71 4.98
CA ILE A 186 7.66 -5.19 4.24
C ILE A 186 8.86 -6.07 4.57
N SER A 187 9.51 -6.63 3.55
CA SER A 187 10.71 -7.46 3.68
C SER A 187 11.93 -6.87 2.99
N GLY A 188 13.11 -7.11 3.55
CA GLY A 188 14.39 -6.88 2.90
C GLY A 188 14.60 -7.70 1.62
N MET A 189 15.41 -7.20 0.69
CA MET A 189 15.72 -7.84 -0.62
C MET A 189 16.21 -9.28 -0.54
N ALA A 190 16.95 -9.65 0.51
CA ALA A 190 17.61 -10.95 0.56
C ALA A 190 16.64 -12.12 0.76
N GLU A 191 15.45 -11.88 1.34
CA GLU A 191 14.72 -13.00 1.95
C GLU A 191 13.39 -13.32 1.29
N ASN A 192 12.63 -12.38 0.70
CA ASN A 192 11.27 -12.62 0.14
C ASN A 192 10.42 -13.62 0.96
N ARG A 193 10.63 -13.61 2.29
CA ARG A 193 10.19 -14.63 3.25
C ARG A 193 9.84 -13.91 4.53
N MET A 194 8.73 -14.31 5.12
CA MET A 194 8.35 -13.89 6.46
C MET A 194 8.76 -14.97 7.45
N VAL A 195 9.58 -14.61 8.45
CA VAL A 195 10.03 -15.53 9.49
C VAL A 195 9.27 -15.24 10.78
N ILE A 196 8.62 -16.23 11.37
CA ILE A 196 7.95 -16.16 12.68
C ILE A 196 8.88 -16.82 13.69
N SER A 197 9.45 -16.03 14.60
CA SER A 197 10.35 -16.51 15.66
C SER A 197 9.79 -16.23 17.05
N ALA A 198 10.31 -16.93 18.06
CA ALA A 198 9.87 -16.82 19.46
C ALA A 198 10.46 -15.61 20.21
N GLY A 199 11.41 -14.88 19.62
CA GLY A 199 12.09 -13.77 20.29
C GLY A 199 11.52 -12.42 19.88
N GLU A 200 11.37 -11.49 20.84
CA GLU A 200 10.96 -10.09 20.63
C GLU A 200 11.95 -9.25 19.78
N GLY A 201 12.79 -9.85 18.93
CA GLY A 201 13.91 -9.18 18.25
C GLY A 201 14.25 -9.58 16.81
N ALA A 202 13.57 -10.54 16.18
CA ALA A 202 14.01 -11.09 14.88
C ALA A 202 13.47 -10.37 13.62
N PHE A 203 13.29 -9.04 13.66
CA PHE A 203 12.80 -8.27 12.50
C PHE A 203 13.53 -6.94 12.32
N GLN A 204 14.87 -6.92 12.40
CA GLN A 204 15.60 -5.64 12.30
C GLN A 204 15.36 -4.86 10.98
N LEU A 205 14.89 -5.52 9.90
CA LEU A 205 14.54 -4.89 8.62
C LEU A 205 13.12 -5.21 8.11
N ASN A 206 12.33 -5.95 8.88
CA ASN A 206 11.01 -6.41 8.47
C ASN A 206 9.93 -5.67 9.27
N TRP A 207 8.90 -5.18 8.60
CA TRP A 207 7.79 -4.48 9.24
C TRP A 207 6.46 -5.15 8.94
N LEU A 208 5.61 -5.28 9.96
CA LEU A 208 4.25 -5.81 9.81
C LEU A 208 3.25 -4.78 10.32
N TYR A 209 2.51 -4.18 9.39
CA TYR A 209 1.44 -3.23 9.70
C TYR A 209 0.13 -3.97 9.93
N PRO A 210 -0.69 -3.55 10.91
CA PRO A 210 -1.92 -4.24 11.27
C PRO A 210 -2.99 -4.20 10.17
N ASP A 211 -2.97 -3.19 9.30
CA ASP A 211 -3.93 -2.98 8.22
C ASP A 211 -3.35 -2.06 7.12
N TRP A 212 -4.11 -1.89 6.04
CA TRP A 212 -3.74 -1.04 4.91
C TRP A 212 -3.59 0.43 5.30
N MET A 213 -4.43 0.95 6.20
CA MET A 213 -4.41 2.37 6.57
C MET A 213 -3.21 2.71 7.46
N ALA A 214 -2.82 1.83 8.36
CA ALA A 214 -1.59 1.96 9.14
C ALA A 214 -0.36 1.99 8.22
N TYR A 215 -0.35 1.16 7.17
CA TYR A 215 0.68 1.22 6.14
C TYR A 215 0.66 2.56 5.38
N GLN A 216 -0.50 3.07 4.96
CA GLN A 216 -0.60 4.37 4.27
C GLN A 216 -0.03 5.53 5.11
N ARG A 217 -0.38 5.58 6.41
CA ARG A 217 0.16 6.59 7.32
C ARG A 217 1.66 6.49 7.44
N ARG A 218 2.20 5.27 7.54
CA ARG A 218 3.63 5.08 7.59
C ARG A 218 4.34 5.55 6.32
N ILE A 219 3.77 5.28 5.15
CA ILE A 219 4.32 5.81 3.89
C ILE A 219 4.34 7.34 3.92
N TRP A 220 3.29 7.97 4.43
CA TRP A 220 3.26 9.42 4.59
C TRP A 220 4.35 9.94 5.54
N GLU A 221 4.57 9.29 6.68
CA GLU A 221 5.67 9.64 7.59
C GLU A 221 7.06 9.56 6.91
N ILE A 222 7.27 8.54 6.08
CA ILE A 222 8.51 8.37 5.32
C ILE A 222 8.69 9.52 4.33
N VAL A 223 7.63 9.88 3.59
CA VAL A 223 7.62 11.01 2.66
C VAL A 223 7.94 12.33 3.39
N MET A 224 7.33 12.57 4.56
CA MET A 224 7.62 13.78 5.34
C MET A 224 9.09 13.83 5.79
N LYS A 225 9.64 12.71 6.27
CA LYS A 225 11.06 12.63 6.67
C LYS A 225 12.01 12.83 5.49
N ALA A 226 11.67 12.31 4.31
CA ALA A 226 12.44 12.53 3.09
C ALA A 226 12.45 14.02 2.71
N ALA A 227 11.29 14.68 2.75
CA ALA A 227 11.17 16.12 2.48
C ALA A 227 11.98 16.99 3.45
N GLU A 228 11.92 16.69 4.76
CA GLU A 228 12.74 17.37 5.76
C GLU A 228 14.24 17.19 5.50
N SER A 229 14.66 15.96 5.19
CA SER A 229 16.06 15.62 4.93
C SER A 229 16.60 16.33 3.68
N ARG A 230 15.81 16.38 2.60
CA ARG A 230 16.17 17.14 1.38
C ARG A 230 16.27 18.63 1.63
N THR A 231 15.32 19.19 2.38
CA THR A 231 15.32 20.61 2.76
C THR A 231 16.58 20.96 3.54
N LYS A 232 16.96 20.14 4.53
CA LYS A 232 18.20 20.32 5.31
C LYS A 232 19.46 20.22 4.44
N ALA A 233 19.44 19.38 3.41
CA ALA A 233 20.53 19.23 2.45
C ALA A 233 20.54 20.31 1.34
N GLY A 234 19.61 21.27 1.35
CA GLY A 234 19.49 22.29 0.29
C GLY A 234 19.09 21.72 -1.06
N ARG A 235 18.53 20.50 -1.11
CA ARG A 235 18.09 19.84 -2.34
C ARG A 235 16.66 20.26 -2.67
N LEU A 236 16.41 20.56 -3.94
CA LEU A 236 15.06 20.86 -4.41
C LEU A 236 14.16 19.63 -4.31
N ILE A 237 12.90 19.86 -3.92
CA ILE A 237 11.79 18.93 -4.11
C ILE A 237 11.29 19.17 -5.53
N TRP A 238 11.17 18.12 -6.33
CA TRP A 238 10.68 18.29 -7.69
C TRP A 238 9.22 18.72 -7.66
N SER A 239 8.91 19.74 -8.46
CA SER A 239 7.56 20.31 -8.51
C SER A 239 6.89 20.11 -9.87
N LYS A 240 7.68 19.79 -10.90
CA LYS A 240 7.17 19.52 -12.25
C LYS A 240 7.38 18.08 -12.64
N VAL A 241 6.52 17.62 -13.54
CA VAL A 241 6.43 16.22 -13.97
C VAL A 241 7.60 15.85 -14.88
N GLU A 242 8.04 16.83 -15.68
CA GLU A 242 9.15 16.69 -16.61
C GLU A 242 10.50 16.55 -15.90
N ASP A 243 10.57 16.89 -14.60
CA ASP A 243 11.79 16.85 -13.80
C ASP A 243 12.14 15.44 -13.30
N ILE A 244 11.23 14.45 -13.44
CA ILE A 244 11.43 13.09 -12.89
C ILE A 244 11.80 12.12 -14.01
N PRO A 245 13.10 11.78 -14.17
CA PRO A 245 13.53 10.78 -15.14
C PRO A 245 12.99 9.38 -14.82
N VAL A 246 12.58 8.67 -15.87
CA VAL A 246 12.12 7.29 -15.80
C VAL A 246 13.27 6.37 -16.16
N ASP A 247 13.47 5.31 -15.38
CA ASP A 247 14.45 4.28 -15.71
C ASP A 247 13.86 3.35 -16.79
N ASN A 248 14.49 3.37 -17.96
CA ASN A 248 14.10 2.55 -19.12
C ASN A 248 14.96 1.27 -19.27
N SER A 249 15.77 0.91 -18.27
CA SER A 249 16.56 -0.32 -18.30
C SER A 249 15.67 -1.58 -18.32
N GLU A 250 15.95 -2.51 -19.24
CA GLU A 250 15.17 -3.74 -19.43
C GLU A 250 15.37 -4.77 -18.31
N ASP A 251 16.49 -4.71 -17.57
CA ASP A 251 17.01 -5.81 -16.73
C ASP A 251 16.12 -6.20 -15.54
N SER A 252 15.31 -5.30 -14.97
CA SER A 252 14.62 -5.61 -13.70
C SER A 252 13.30 -6.37 -13.84
N MET A 253 12.71 -6.48 -15.03
CA MET A 253 11.41 -7.16 -15.20
C MET A 253 11.55 -8.68 -15.26
N ALA A 254 12.71 -9.19 -15.69
CA ALA A 254 12.96 -10.62 -15.86
C ALA A 254 13.01 -11.36 -14.51
N ASP A 255 13.68 -10.83 -13.49
CA ASP A 255 13.76 -11.48 -12.18
C ASP A 255 12.42 -11.49 -11.42
N ILE A 256 11.59 -10.49 -11.67
CA ILE A 256 10.31 -10.38 -10.97
C ILE A 256 9.27 -11.37 -11.53
N SER A 257 9.42 -11.83 -12.77
CA SER A 257 8.60 -12.95 -13.30
C SER A 257 8.74 -14.23 -12.47
N LYS A 258 9.92 -14.45 -11.84
CA LYS A 258 10.16 -15.56 -10.92
C LYS A 258 9.45 -15.34 -9.58
N ILE A 259 9.46 -14.11 -9.07
CA ILE A 259 8.81 -13.71 -7.80
C ILE A 259 7.29 -13.86 -7.91
N ILE A 260 6.72 -13.44 -9.04
CA ILE A 260 5.27 -13.28 -9.21
C ILE A 260 4.58 -14.55 -9.76
N ALA A 261 5.26 -15.71 -9.76
CA ALA A 261 4.60 -16.98 -10.06
C ALA A 261 3.32 -17.13 -9.21
N PRO A 262 2.15 -17.39 -9.84
CA PRO A 262 0.90 -17.49 -9.11
C PRO A 262 0.97 -18.44 -7.92
N ALA A 263 0.33 -18.07 -6.81
CA ALA A 263 0.37 -18.86 -5.58
C ALA A 263 -0.03 -20.33 -5.78
N TRP A 264 -0.97 -20.60 -6.69
CA TRP A 264 -1.42 -21.96 -7.00
C TRP A 264 -0.41 -22.78 -7.79
N LEU A 265 0.50 -22.16 -8.56
CA LEU A 265 1.57 -22.89 -9.27
C LEU A 265 2.65 -23.41 -8.32
N ARG A 266 2.76 -22.81 -7.12
CA ARG A 266 3.71 -23.26 -6.08
C ARG A 266 3.08 -24.20 -5.06
N LYS A 267 1.78 -24.52 -5.18
CA LYS A 267 1.08 -25.40 -4.23
C LYS A 267 1.68 -26.82 -4.17
N ASP A 268 2.25 -27.28 -5.27
CA ASP A 268 2.89 -28.60 -5.38
C ASP A 268 4.40 -28.57 -5.06
N HIS A 269 4.98 -27.39 -4.81
CA HIS A 269 6.38 -27.27 -4.41
C HIS A 269 6.45 -27.45 -2.89
N ASN A 270 7.28 -28.39 -2.41
CA ASN A 270 7.51 -28.58 -0.99
C ASN A 270 8.25 -27.34 -0.43
N PRO A 271 7.57 -26.42 0.27
CA PRO A 271 8.16 -25.17 0.73
C PRO A 271 9.21 -25.42 1.80
N HIS A 272 9.07 -26.53 2.54
CA HIS A 272 9.98 -26.95 3.59
C HIS A 272 11.32 -27.41 3.04
N ALA A 273 11.32 -28.21 1.96
CA ALA A 273 12.55 -28.62 1.29
C ALA A 273 13.29 -27.41 0.70
N GLN A 274 12.57 -26.47 0.08
CA GLN A 274 13.17 -25.24 -0.46
C GLN A 274 13.71 -24.34 0.64
N ALA A 275 12.93 -24.11 1.71
CA ALA A 275 13.36 -23.29 2.84
C ALA A 275 14.56 -23.91 3.56
N LEU A 276 14.67 -25.24 3.67
CA LEU A 276 15.85 -25.92 4.20
C LEU A 276 17.07 -25.72 3.31
N LEU A 277 16.92 -25.85 2.00
CA LEU A 277 18.00 -25.59 1.03
C LEU A 277 18.47 -24.13 1.07
N ASP A 278 17.54 -23.19 1.21
CA ASP A 278 17.86 -21.77 1.31
C ASP A 278 18.58 -21.45 2.64
N ILE A 279 18.10 -22.00 3.77
CA ILE A 279 18.78 -21.90 5.08
C ILE A 279 20.19 -22.50 5.03
N GLU A 280 20.36 -23.67 4.38
CA GLU A 280 21.68 -24.30 4.23
C GLU A 280 22.61 -23.47 3.34
N ARG A 281 22.08 -22.87 2.26
CA ARG A 281 22.84 -21.98 1.38
C ARG A 281 23.31 -20.71 2.12
N ASP A 282 22.42 -20.09 2.89
CA ASP A 282 22.75 -18.87 3.65
C ASP A 282 23.83 -19.16 4.70
N ARG A 283 23.74 -20.29 5.40
CA ARG A 283 24.78 -20.75 6.34
C ARG A 283 26.14 -21.01 5.70
N LEU A 284 26.17 -21.41 4.43
CA LEU A 284 27.40 -21.65 3.69
C LEU A 284 28.05 -20.34 3.18
N HIS A 285 27.29 -19.25 3.09
CA HIS A 285 27.81 -17.94 2.68
C HIS A 285 28.39 -17.13 3.86
N ASP A 286 28.06 -17.50 5.10
CA ASP A 286 28.57 -16.87 6.33
C ASP A 286 29.85 -17.55 6.89
N LEU A 287 30.43 -18.53 6.18
CA LEU A 287 31.67 -19.25 6.51
C LEU A 287 32.81 -18.90 5.54
#